data_AF-A0A0F5RCZ6-F1
#
_entry.id   AF-A0A0F5RCZ6-F1
#
_cell.length_a   1.000
_cell.length_b   1.000
_cell.length_c   1.000
_cell.angle_alpha   90.00
_cell.angle_beta   90.00
_cell.angle_gamma   90.00
#
_symmetry.space_group_name_H-M   'P 1'
#
loop_
_entity.id
_entity.type
_entity.pdbx_description
1 polymer ?
#
loop_
_entity_poly.entity_id
_entity_poly.type
_entity_poly.pdbx_seq_one_letter_code
_entity_poly.pdbx_strand_id
1 'polypeptide(L)'
;MSLRCLMALAAAAAIWLSLLPGLASAHASLQEASPAAGTRVEAAPSEVKLVFNERIEEAVGALQVLDGKSASVTSGKAVLSSDHRSLTLPLPKLGEGVYTVSYRIISEDGHPVGGSYVFVVGNPPAAKDASAFDLHAQLGHAGHEAEGALTTSALLLYAVRFLYYAALMFAAGAAIWFFLYRPLAGLAEPLRSRLERLPGQGLMLAGLLYVFMESTQLMEGQAGSEWIKLFTRTSVGITWLSLLVLAAAGLMVPARLAKTRALWALLLLAQEAWSGHAAALEPKAVNLALDYIHLAGAALWAGGLMLLLALWAGDRKEAGRFAASFTRAAWISIAVLTLSGIAMTLLWLTDLSYLFITPWGIMLLVKTGLVVLVAVTGAFIRRRMKRSGFPSGAMLKADGILMSLILVVVGAFTYLSPLPANEPVAWHQMGSALHVSIRIAPNVPGDNEFTTRVWMFNKLGAPKSVKLRLISEDKPDMGPIEVPVEPFKDDEISSFDGYTKFAYKVKGPYLPFAGKWTAEVRVLDSNDDEHVERTSFRNY
;
A
#
# COMPACT_ATOMS: atom_id res chain seq x y z
N MET A 1 29.11 25.01 21.24
CA MET A 1 28.11 24.70 20.19
C MET A 1 27.78 26.00 19.49
N SER A 2 27.92 26.14 18.17
CA SER A 2 27.56 27.43 17.55
C SER A 2 26.04 27.60 17.62
N LEU A 3 25.59 28.76 18.10
CA LEU A 3 24.17 29.10 18.26
C LEU A 3 23.36 28.84 16.97
N ARG A 4 24.01 29.03 15.81
CA ARG A 4 23.47 28.76 14.47
C ARG A 4 23.05 27.30 14.22
N CYS A 5 23.81 26.30 14.68
CA CYS A 5 23.46 24.88 14.45
C CYS A 5 22.29 24.43 15.33
N LEU A 6 22.21 24.96 16.56
CA LEU A 6 21.06 24.73 17.45
C LEU A 6 19.80 25.38 16.87
N MET A 7 19.91 26.61 16.39
CA MET A 7 18.79 27.31 15.76
C MET A 7 18.29 26.58 14.51
N ALA A 8 19.18 26.03 13.68
CA ALA A 8 18.79 25.25 12.50
C ALA A 8 18.05 23.95 12.86
N LEU A 9 18.54 23.18 13.85
CA LEU A 9 17.87 21.96 14.31
C LEU A 9 16.56 22.26 15.05
N ALA A 10 16.53 23.31 15.88
CA ALA A 10 15.32 23.74 16.56
C ALA A 10 14.27 24.23 15.55
N ALA A 11 14.69 24.95 14.50
CA ALA A 11 13.80 25.35 13.40
C ALA A 11 13.30 24.12 12.63
N ALA A 12 14.16 23.17 12.27
CA ALA A 12 13.75 21.94 11.58
C ALA A 12 12.79 21.10 12.43
N ALA A 13 13.06 20.97 13.74
CA ALA A 13 12.17 20.28 14.67
C ALA A 13 10.83 21.02 14.84
N ALA A 14 10.85 22.35 14.98
CA ALA A 14 9.65 23.16 15.09
C ALA A 14 8.80 23.09 13.80
N ILE A 15 9.44 23.11 12.63
CA ILE A 15 8.80 22.90 11.33
C ILE A 15 8.16 21.52 11.30
N TRP A 16 8.88 20.45 11.64
CA TRP A 16 8.32 19.10 11.72
C TRP A 16 7.12 19.00 12.67
N LEU A 17 7.23 19.53 13.90
CA LEU A 17 6.15 19.55 14.90
C LEU A 17 4.93 20.34 14.43
N SER A 18 5.12 21.44 13.69
CA SER A 18 4.03 22.25 13.13
C SER A 18 3.33 21.62 11.93
N LEU A 19 3.94 20.56 11.38
CA LEU A 19 3.56 19.91 10.14
C LEU A 19 3.04 18.48 10.36
N LEU A 20 2.83 18.05 11.61
CA LEU A 20 2.30 16.72 11.91
C LEU A 20 0.85 16.62 11.40
N PRO A 21 0.57 15.76 10.39
CA PRO A 21 -0.78 15.54 9.92
C PRO A 21 -1.68 14.95 11.01
N GLY A 22 -2.99 15.15 10.85
CA GLY A 22 -4.01 14.57 11.70
C GLY A 22 -4.01 13.04 11.68
N LEU A 23 -4.60 12.45 12.72
CA LEU A 23 -4.62 11.01 12.99
C LEU A 23 -5.66 10.30 12.08
N ALA A 24 -5.26 9.36 11.21
CA ALA A 24 -6.18 8.70 10.24
C ALA A 24 -6.10 7.17 10.14
N SER A 25 -7.06 6.55 9.43
CA SER A 25 -7.29 5.10 9.21
C SER A 25 -6.89 4.69 7.77
N ALA A 26 -6.73 3.38 7.51
CA ALA A 26 -6.09 2.84 6.30
C ALA A 26 -7.04 2.51 5.12
N HIS A 27 -6.53 2.78 3.89
CA HIS A 27 -7.00 2.47 2.52
C HIS A 27 -8.46 2.78 2.14
N ALA A 28 -8.67 3.89 1.41
CA ALA A 28 -9.93 4.21 0.77
C ALA A 28 -10.29 3.26 -0.39
N SER A 29 -11.54 2.81 -0.43
CA SER A 29 -12.16 2.00 -1.49
C SER A 29 -13.49 2.63 -1.87
N LEU A 30 -13.83 2.59 -3.17
CA LEU A 30 -15.07 3.18 -3.66
C LEU A 30 -16.26 2.34 -3.17
N GLN A 31 -17.12 2.95 -2.36
CA GLN A 31 -18.29 2.32 -1.78
C GLN A 31 -19.54 2.57 -2.62
N GLU A 32 -19.74 3.83 -3.06
CA GLU A 32 -20.91 4.22 -3.86
C GLU A 32 -20.52 5.16 -5.00
N ALA A 33 -21.26 5.07 -6.10
CA ALA A 33 -21.12 5.93 -7.27
C ALA A 33 -22.49 6.36 -7.80
N SER A 34 -22.62 7.63 -8.17
CA SER A 34 -23.79 8.19 -8.82
C SER A 34 -23.35 9.04 -10.01
N PRO A 35 -23.71 8.71 -11.27
CA PRO A 35 -24.45 7.52 -11.68
C PRO A 35 -23.75 6.21 -11.28
N ALA A 36 -24.53 5.16 -11.03
CA ALA A 36 -23.95 3.87 -10.66
C ALA A 36 -23.28 3.21 -11.87
N ALA A 37 -22.21 2.46 -11.61
CA ALA A 37 -21.48 1.72 -12.64
C ALA A 37 -22.41 0.80 -13.45
N GLY A 38 -22.30 0.87 -14.78
CA GLY A 38 -23.04 0.07 -15.75
C GLY A 38 -24.47 0.52 -16.02
N THR A 39 -24.94 1.61 -15.39
CA THR A 39 -26.34 2.04 -15.51
C THR A 39 -26.61 2.89 -16.75
N ARG A 40 -27.84 2.79 -17.28
CA ARG A 40 -28.41 3.72 -18.25
C ARG A 40 -29.27 4.76 -17.53
N VAL A 41 -28.97 6.03 -17.73
CA VAL A 41 -29.77 7.16 -17.24
C VAL A 41 -30.52 7.81 -18.40
N GLU A 42 -31.81 8.10 -18.21
CA GLU A 42 -32.66 8.70 -19.25
C GLU A 42 -32.24 10.13 -19.58
N ALA A 43 -31.89 10.91 -18.55
CA ALA A 43 -31.41 12.28 -18.68
C ALA A 43 -29.94 12.39 -18.28
N ALA A 44 -29.23 13.31 -18.91
CA ALA A 44 -27.85 13.63 -18.55
C ALA A 44 -27.77 14.05 -17.06
N PRO A 45 -26.93 13.39 -16.25
CA PRO A 45 -26.73 13.77 -14.86
C PRO A 45 -26.03 15.13 -14.79
N SER A 46 -26.37 15.94 -13.80
CA SER A 46 -25.71 17.22 -13.56
C SER A 46 -24.33 17.09 -12.93
N GLU A 47 -24.04 15.94 -12.31
CA GLU A 47 -22.78 15.67 -11.62
C GLU A 47 -22.46 14.16 -11.57
N VAL A 48 -21.19 13.85 -11.35
CA VAL A 48 -20.74 12.54 -10.85
C VAL A 48 -20.37 12.69 -9.38
N LYS A 49 -20.88 11.81 -8.53
CA LYS A 49 -20.53 11.72 -7.11
C LYS A 49 -19.97 10.33 -6.78
N LEU A 50 -18.81 10.31 -6.12
CA LEU A 50 -18.14 9.11 -5.62
C LEU A 50 -18.06 9.17 -4.08
N VAL A 51 -18.35 8.07 -3.40
CA VAL A 51 -18.27 7.94 -1.94
C VAL A 51 -17.32 6.81 -1.58
N PHE A 52 -16.40 7.05 -0.66
CA PHE A 52 -15.39 6.11 -0.22
C PHE A 52 -15.65 5.67 1.23
N ASN A 53 -15.22 4.44 1.57
CA ASN A 53 -15.31 3.94 2.96
C ASN A 53 -14.37 4.69 3.93
N GLU A 54 -13.29 5.28 3.41
CA GLU A 54 -12.30 6.04 4.19
C GLU A 54 -12.06 7.43 3.63
N ARG A 55 -11.41 8.26 4.45
CA ARG A 55 -11.06 9.63 4.10
C ARG A 55 -10.00 9.68 3.00
N ILE A 56 -10.06 10.71 2.18
CA ILE A 56 -9.11 10.98 1.10
C ILE A 56 -8.48 12.37 1.27
N GLU A 57 -7.28 12.56 0.72
CA GLU A 57 -6.52 13.81 0.79
C GLU A 57 -7.15 14.93 -0.05
N GLU A 58 -7.02 16.19 0.40
CA GLU A 58 -7.63 17.38 -0.22
C GLU A 58 -7.09 17.68 -1.62
N ALA A 59 -5.84 17.29 -1.86
CA ALA A 59 -5.15 17.48 -3.12
C ALA A 59 -4.80 16.13 -3.71
N VAL A 60 -5.03 16.01 -5.02
CA VAL A 60 -4.85 14.81 -5.86
C VAL A 60 -6.12 13.96 -5.95
N GLY A 61 -7.00 14.40 -6.85
CA GLY A 61 -8.19 13.69 -7.29
C GLY A 61 -8.36 13.94 -8.79
N ALA A 62 -7.80 13.06 -9.64
CA ALA A 62 -8.07 13.13 -11.08
C ALA A 62 -9.39 12.43 -11.32
N LEU A 63 -10.50 13.11 -11.04
CA LEU A 63 -11.84 12.66 -11.44
C LEU A 63 -12.15 13.33 -12.77
N GLN A 64 -12.40 12.51 -13.79
CA GLN A 64 -12.75 12.97 -15.13
C GLN A 64 -13.82 12.06 -15.73
N VAL A 65 -14.58 12.63 -16.66
CA VAL A 65 -15.53 11.87 -17.48
C VAL A 65 -15.10 11.98 -18.93
N LEU A 66 -14.99 10.83 -19.59
CA LEU A 66 -14.63 10.69 -20.99
C LEU A 66 -15.87 10.31 -21.80
N ASP A 67 -15.99 10.80 -23.03
CA ASP A 67 -16.98 10.33 -23.99
C ASP A 67 -16.56 9.02 -24.70
N GLY A 68 -17.42 8.50 -25.56
CA GLY A 68 -17.15 7.30 -26.36
C GLY A 68 -15.99 7.42 -27.37
N LYS A 69 -15.36 8.60 -27.51
CA LYS A 69 -14.13 8.82 -28.29
C LYS A 69 -12.91 8.96 -27.38
N SER A 70 -13.04 8.67 -26.09
CA SER A 70 -12.03 8.89 -25.05
C SER A 70 -11.64 10.37 -24.86
N ALA A 71 -12.47 11.31 -25.32
CA ALA A 71 -12.23 12.73 -25.09
C ALA A 71 -12.84 13.14 -23.75
N SER A 72 -12.08 13.90 -22.95
CA SER A 72 -12.60 14.43 -21.69
C SER A 72 -13.72 15.42 -21.97
N VAL A 73 -14.89 15.17 -21.37
CA VAL A 73 -16.05 16.07 -21.41
C VAL A 73 -16.12 16.96 -20.17
N THR A 74 -15.22 16.77 -19.21
CA THR A 74 -15.19 17.51 -17.95
C THR A 74 -14.21 18.67 -18.02
N SER A 75 -14.70 19.86 -17.68
CA SER A 75 -13.90 21.10 -17.56
C SER A 75 -13.87 21.68 -16.13
N GLY A 76 -14.73 21.19 -15.24
CA GLY A 76 -14.80 21.57 -13.83
C GLY A 76 -13.80 20.81 -12.95
N LYS A 77 -13.57 21.31 -11.74
CA LYS A 77 -12.79 20.60 -10.71
C LYS A 77 -13.73 19.78 -9.84
N ALA A 78 -13.29 18.59 -9.45
CA ALA A 78 -13.98 17.84 -8.41
C ALA A 78 -13.91 18.59 -7.07
N VAL A 79 -14.99 18.54 -6.32
CA VAL A 79 -15.15 19.15 -5.00
C VAL A 79 -15.17 18.05 -3.96
N LEU A 80 -14.27 18.13 -2.99
CA LEU A 80 -14.21 17.24 -1.84
C LEU A 80 -15.25 17.68 -0.79
N SER A 81 -15.96 16.72 -0.19
CA SER A 81 -16.86 16.99 0.93
C SER A 81 -16.10 17.37 2.20
N SER A 82 -16.79 18.04 3.13
CA SER A 82 -16.20 18.48 4.41
C SER A 82 -15.73 17.34 5.32
N ASP A 83 -16.29 16.14 5.16
CA ASP A 83 -15.88 14.92 5.87
C ASP A 83 -14.77 14.13 5.14
N HIS A 84 -14.32 14.61 3.97
CA HIS A 84 -13.27 14.03 3.13
C HIS A 84 -13.58 12.62 2.64
N ARG A 85 -14.84 12.21 2.56
CA ARG A 85 -15.24 10.85 2.09
C ARG A 85 -15.95 10.83 0.75
N SER A 86 -16.21 11.98 0.14
CA SER A 86 -16.87 12.03 -1.17
C SER A 86 -16.32 13.09 -2.11
N LEU A 87 -16.24 12.74 -3.39
CA LEU A 87 -15.87 13.64 -4.49
C LEU A 87 -17.06 13.87 -5.39
N THR A 88 -17.33 15.14 -5.70
CA THR A 88 -18.40 15.54 -6.61
C THR A 88 -17.82 16.32 -7.78
N LEU A 89 -18.04 15.86 -9.00
CA LEU A 89 -17.61 16.53 -10.23
C LEU A 89 -18.83 17.02 -11.01
N PRO A 90 -19.04 18.35 -11.14
CA PRO A 90 -20.10 18.87 -11.99
C PRO A 90 -19.84 18.53 -13.46
N LEU A 91 -20.90 18.16 -14.17
CA LEU A 91 -20.86 17.81 -15.58
C LEU A 91 -21.50 18.92 -16.43
N PRO A 92 -20.98 19.19 -17.64
CA PRO A 92 -21.75 19.96 -18.61
C PRO A 92 -22.97 19.15 -19.05
N LYS A 93 -23.87 19.78 -19.80
CA LYS A 93 -24.99 19.07 -20.42
C LYS A 93 -24.46 18.01 -21.38
N LEU A 94 -24.57 16.74 -20.98
CA LEU A 94 -24.15 15.61 -21.79
C LEU A 94 -25.18 15.31 -22.88
N GLY A 95 -24.70 14.87 -24.04
CA GLY A 95 -25.55 14.30 -25.09
C GLY A 95 -25.86 12.83 -24.80
N GLU A 96 -26.60 12.18 -25.71
CA GLU A 96 -26.73 10.73 -25.66
C GLU A 96 -25.40 10.07 -26.01
N GLY A 97 -24.98 9.08 -25.23
CA GLY A 97 -23.65 8.50 -25.37
C GLY A 97 -23.24 7.55 -24.25
N VAL A 98 -22.15 6.84 -24.50
CA VAL A 98 -21.44 6.05 -23.49
C VAL A 98 -20.37 6.94 -22.88
N TYR A 99 -20.30 6.97 -21.55
CA TYR A 99 -19.39 7.82 -20.79
C TYR A 99 -18.58 6.99 -19.79
N THR A 100 -17.28 7.24 -19.71
CA THR A 100 -16.37 6.57 -18.76
C THR A 100 -15.97 7.55 -17.68
N VAL A 101 -16.31 7.24 -16.43
CA VAL A 101 -15.79 7.92 -15.25
C VAL A 101 -14.46 7.27 -14.89
N SER A 102 -13.41 8.08 -14.76
CA SER A 102 -12.10 7.64 -14.29
C SER A 102 -11.71 8.50 -13.08
N TYR A 103 -11.25 7.86 -12.01
CA TYR A 103 -10.79 8.53 -10.80
C TYR A 103 -9.43 8.02 -10.35
N ARG A 104 -8.61 8.92 -9.83
CA ARG A 104 -7.37 8.61 -9.09
C ARG A 104 -7.28 9.54 -7.88
N ILE A 105 -7.35 8.98 -6.68
CA ILE A 105 -7.33 9.69 -5.40
C ILE A 105 -6.14 9.24 -4.56
N ILE A 106 -5.86 9.96 -3.48
CA ILE A 106 -4.92 9.53 -2.44
C ILE A 106 -5.72 9.31 -1.16
N SER A 107 -5.62 8.10 -0.62
CA SER A 107 -6.15 7.75 0.71
C SER A 107 -5.41 8.55 1.80
N GLU A 108 -6.02 8.79 2.96
CA GLU A 108 -5.38 9.57 4.04
C GLU A 108 -4.08 8.92 4.59
N ASP A 109 -3.87 7.61 4.34
CA ASP A 109 -2.62 6.90 4.62
C ASP A 109 -1.53 7.04 3.53
N GLY A 110 -1.81 7.82 2.49
CA GLY A 110 -0.86 8.20 1.46
C GLY A 110 -0.79 7.28 0.24
N HIS A 111 -1.60 6.22 0.18
CA HIS A 111 -1.62 5.34 -0.98
C HIS A 111 -2.51 5.87 -2.12
N PRO A 112 -2.06 5.78 -3.38
CA PRO A 112 -2.90 6.09 -4.53
C PRO A 112 -3.95 4.99 -4.73
N VAL A 113 -5.20 5.41 -4.97
CA VAL A 113 -6.31 4.52 -5.32
C VAL A 113 -6.91 5.00 -6.64
N GLY A 114 -6.96 4.11 -7.62
CA GLY A 114 -7.50 4.41 -8.95
C GLY A 114 -8.61 3.44 -9.33
N GLY A 115 -9.55 3.92 -10.14
CA GLY A 115 -10.59 3.08 -10.71
C GLY A 115 -11.34 3.77 -11.84
N SER A 116 -12.09 2.99 -12.59
CA SER A 116 -12.97 3.50 -13.65
C SER A 116 -14.26 2.71 -13.73
N TYR A 117 -15.31 3.35 -14.22
CA TYR A 117 -16.57 2.70 -14.55
C TYR A 117 -17.28 3.44 -15.67
N VAL A 118 -18.25 2.78 -16.29
CA VAL A 118 -19.00 3.31 -17.44
C VAL A 118 -20.45 3.57 -17.02
N PHE A 119 -21.07 4.63 -17.57
CA PHE A 119 -22.52 4.82 -17.55
C PHE A 119 -22.99 5.28 -18.94
N VAL A 120 -24.29 5.20 -19.22
CA VAL A 120 -24.85 5.57 -20.52
C VAL A 120 -25.96 6.59 -20.35
N VAL A 121 -25.95 7.63 -21.17
CA VAL A 121 -27.00 8.65 -21.23
C VAL A 121 -27.89 8.39 -22.44
N GLY A 122 -29.20 8.29 -22.24
CA GLY A 122 -30.19 8.11 -23.31
C GLY A 122 -30.04 6.76 -24.03
N ASN A 123 -30.33 6.74 -25.34
CA ASN A 123 -30.25 5.55 -26.19
C ASN A 123 -29.27 5.74 -27.35
N PRO A 124 -27.95 5.83 -27.08
CA PRO A 124 -26.96 5.93 -28.15
C PRO A 124 -27.02 4.67 -29.04
N PRO A 125 -26.67 4.81 -30.34
CA PRO A 125 -26.55 3.68 -31.25
C PRO A 125 -25.65 2.60 -30.63
N ALA A 126 -25.98 1.32 -30.88
CA ALA A 126 -25.12 0.21 -30.48
C ALA A 126 -23.68 0.50 -30.96
N ALA A 127 -22.72 0.40 -30.03
CA ALA A 127 -21.32 0.47 -30.40
C ALA A 127 -21.06 -0.59 -31.49
N LYS A 128 -20.23 -0.24 -32.49
CA LYS A 128 -19.85 -1.20 -33.54
C LYS A 128 -19.32 -2.47 -32.86
N ASP A 129 -19.77 -3.61 -33.38
CA ASP A 129 -19.51 -4.95 -32.86
C ASP A 129 -18.07 -5.11 -32.34
N ALA A 130 -17.93 -5.60 -31.11
CA ALA A 130 -16.65 -5.83 -30.46
C ALA A 130 -15.77 -6.81 -31.26
N SER A 131 -16.37 -7.62 -32.15
CA SER A 131 -15.66 -8.48 -33.10
C SER A 131 -14.81 -7.71 -34.12
N ALA A 132 -15.09 -6.42 -34.34
CA ALA A 132 -14.28 -5.54 -35.20
C ALA A 132 -13.06 -4.95 -34.47
N PHE A 133 -12.96 -5.15 -33.16
CA PHE A 133 -11.83 -4.75 -32.34
C PHE A 133 -10.96 -5.98 -32.05
N ASP A 134 -9.75 -5.99 -32.62
CA ASP A 134 -8.69 -6.85 -32.11
C ASP A 134 -8.21 -6.28 -30.77
N LEU A 135 -8.86 -6.75 -29.69
CA LEU A 135 -8.56 -6.35 -28.32
C LEU A 135 -7.08 -6.64 -27.97
N HIS A 136 -6.44 -7.61 -28.64
CA HIS A 136 -5.02 -7.92 -28.43
C HIS A 136 -4.08 -6.90 -29.08
N ALA A 137 -4.46 -6.29 -30.22
CA ALA A 137 -3.63 -5.32 -30.92
C ALA A 137 -3.68 -3.89 -30.33
N GLN A 138 -4.80 -3.50 -29.70
CA GLN A 138 -5.01 -2.12 -29.21
C GLN A 138 -4.75 -1.92 -27.70
N LEU A 139 -4.75 -2.99 -26.89
CA LEU A 139 -4.33 -2.92 -25.49
C LEU A 139 -2.80 -3.00 -25.31
N GLY A 140 -2.03 -3.12 -26.38
CA GLY A 140 -0.57 -3.22 -26.26
C GLY A 140 -0.15 -4.49 -25.53
N HIS A 141 -0.69 -5.65 -25.89
CA HIS A 141 -0.18 -6.95 -25.43
C HIS A 141 1.16 -7.33 -26.11
N ALA A 142 2.06 -6.36 -26.27
CA ALA A 142 3.50 -6.62 -26.28
C ALA A 142 3.97 -6.71 -24.82
N GLY A 143 3.45 -7.71 -24.10
CA GLY A 143 3.71 -7.88 -22.68
C GLY A 143 2.46 -8.35 -21.92
N HIS A 144 2.09 -9.62 -22.10
CA HIS A 144 1.64 -10.36 -20.93
C HIS A 144 2.86 -10.47 -19.99
N GLU A 145 3.16 -9.40 -19.26
CA GLU A 145 3.73 -9.58 -17.94
C GLU A 145 2.65 -10.33 -17.18
N ALA A 146 2.94 -11.59 -16.87
CA ALA A 146 2.09 -12.43 -16.05
C ALA A 146 1.58 -11.61 -14.85
N GLU A 147 0.32 -11.78 -14.46
CA GLU A 147 -0.11 -11.40 -13.11
C GLU A 147 0.89 -12.03 -12.12
N GLY A 148 1.81 -11.21 -11.60
CA GLY A 148 2.95 -11.65 -10.78
C GLY A 148 4.36 -11.35 -11.32
N ALA A 149 4.55 -10.82 -12.53
CA ALA A 149 5.86 -10.35 -12.98
C ALA A 149 6.13 -8.93 -12.43
N LEU A 150 7.32 -8.73 -11.86
CA LEU A 150 7.77 -7.40 -11.42
C LEU A 150 7.99 -6.51 -12.65
N THR A 151 7.14 -5.50 -12.82
CA THR A 151 7.34 -4.47 -13.85
C THR A 151 8.66 -3.74 -13.63
N THR A 152 9.25 -3.20 -14.69
CA THR A 152 10.47 -2.38 -14.59
C THR A 152 10.29 -1.17 -13.67
N SER A 153 9.10 -0.55 -13.67
CA SER A 153 8.76 0.56 -12.76
C SER A 153 8.67 0.11 -11.31
N ALA A 154 8.07 -1.05 -11.02
CA ALA A 154 8.02 -1.61 -9.67
C ALA A 154 9.43 -1.95 -9.15
N LEU A 155 10.29 -2.52 -10.01
CA LEU A 155 11.67 -2.82 -9.64
C LEU A 155 12.47 -1.54 -9.34
N LEU A 156 12.29 -0.48 -10.13
CA LEU A 156 12.92 0.82 -9.87
C LEU A 156 12.42 1.44 -8.56
N LEU A 157 11.11 1.38 -8.29
CA LEU A 157 10.53 1.86 -7.04
C LEU A 157 11.13 1.15 -5.83
N TYR A 158 11.17 -0.19 -5.85
CA TYR A 158 11.76 -0.97 -4.76
C TYR A 158 13.27 -0.72 -4.60
N ALA A 159 13.99 -0.51 -5.71
CA ALA A 159 15.40 -0.15 -5.66
C ALA A 159 15.63 1.22 -5.00
N VAL A 160 14.83 2.24 -5.34
CA VAL A 160 14.90 3.58 -4.73
C VAL A 160 14.57 3.52 -3.24
N ARG A 161 13.53 2.76 -2.86
CA ARG A 161 13.18 2.52 -1.45
C ARG A 161 14.28 1.81 -0.67
N PHE A 162 14.90 0.78 -1.26
CA PHE A 162 16.08 0.13 -0.69
C PHE A 162 17.21 1.15 -0.45
N LEU A 163 17.54 1.98 -1.45
CA LEU A 163 18.58 3.00 -1.33
C LEU A 163 18.26 4.01 -0.23
N TYR A 164 16.99 4.45 -0.15
CA TYR A 164 16.50 5.34 0.89
C TYR A 164 16.69 4.75 2.29
N TYR A 165 16.16 3.55 2.54
CA TYR A 165 16.27 2.91 3.87
C TYR A 165 17.72 2.57 4.23
N ALA A 166 18.54 2.13 3.27
CA ALA A 166 19.97 1.90 3.50
C ALA A 166 20.69 3.21 3.89
N ALA A 167 20.40 4.32 3.20
CA ALA A 167 20.98 5.62 3.50
C ALA A 167 20.50 6.17 4.85
N LEU A 168 19.21 6.02 5.16
CA LEU A 168 18.61 6.38 6.45
C LEU A 168 19.27 5.63 7.61
N MET A 169 19.33 4.29 7.52
CA MET A 169 19.95 3.45 8.53
C MET A 169 21.43 3.78 8.71
N PHE A 170 22.16 4.03 7.62
CA PHE A 170 23.57 4.38 7.71
C PHE A 170 23.78 5.76 8.32
N ALA A 171 23.00 6.77 7.92
CA ALA A 171 23.16 8.13 8.40
C ALA A 171 22.79 8.27 9.88
N ALA A 172 21.64 7.72 10.28
CA ALA A 172 21.21 7.69 11.67
C ALA A 172 22.16 6.84 12.54
N GLY A 173 22.46 5.62 12.09
CA GLY A 173 23.34 4.71 12.82
C GLY A 173 24.76 5.23 12.99
N ALA A 174 25.37 5.77 11.93
CA ALA A 174 26.71 6.39 12.02
C ALA A 174 26.71 7.55 13.02
N ALA A 175 25.73 8.45 12.96
CA ALA A 175 25.63 9.57 13.89
C ALA A 175 25.52 9.13 15.36
N ILE A 176 24.73 8.09 15.63
CA ILE A 176 24.61 7.49 16.97
C ILE A 176 25.93 6.82 17.38
N TRP A 177 26.59 6.07 16.51
CA TRP A 177 27.85 5.40 16.81
C TRP A 177 29.01 6.36 17.06
N PHE A 178 29.09 7.48 16.33
CA PHE A 178 30.07 8.55 16.62
C PHE A 178 29.87 9.17 18.01
N PHE A 179 28.65 9.13 18.56
CA PHE A 179 28.37 9.55 19.92
C PHE A 179 28.70 8.45 20.96
N LEU A 180 28.31 7.19 20.69
CA LEU A 180 28.47 6.08 21.63
C LEU A 180 29.92 5.55 21.70
N TYR A 181 30.64 5.52 20.58
CA TYR A 181 31.98 4.95 20.47
C TYR A 181 33.03 6.05 20.20
N ARG A 182 33.54 6.64 21.28
CA ARG A 182 34.50 7.76 21.28
C ARG A 182 35.76 7.57 20.40
N PRO A 183 36.36 6.37 20.27
CA PRO A 183 37.56 6.19 19.46
C PRO A 183 37.41 6.60 17.98
N LEU A 184 36.19 6.66 17.43
CA LEU A 184 35.95 7.14 16.06
C LEU A 184 36.42 8.58 15.84
N ALA A 185 36.40 9.41 16.89
CA ALA A 185 36.89 10.79 16.81
C ALA A 185 38.41 10.87 16.61
N GLY A 186 39.15 9.79 16.88
CA GLY A 186 40.60 9.68 16.71
C GLY A 186 41.03 8.96 15.42
N LEU A 187 40.10 8.63 14.52
CA LEU A 187 40.41 8.06 13.21
C LEU A 187 41.25 9.03 12.36
N ALA A 188 42.03 8.48 11.42
CA ALA A 188 42.74 9.28 10.43
C ALA A 188 41.77 10.16 9.63
N GLU A 189 42.11 11.45 9.47
CA GLU A 189 41.23 12.47 8.88
C GLU A 189 40.59 12.08 7.52
N PRO A 190 41.28 11.43 6.57
CA PRO A 190 40.65 11.01 5.31
C PRO A 190 39.53 9.99 5.50
N LEU A 191 39.69 9.03 6.40
CA LEU A 191 38.69 8.00 6.69
C LEU A 191 37.56 8.58 7.54
N ARG A 192 37.93 9.33 8.58
CA ARG A 192 36.99 9.99 9.49
C ARG A 192 36.03 10.92 8.73
N SER A 193 36.57 11.83 7.93
CA SER A 193 35.77 12.80 7.17
C SER A 193 34.80 12.12 6.20
N ARG A 194 35.19 11.00 5.57
CA ARG A 194 34.29 10.19 4.72
C ARG A 194 33.15 9.59 5.54
N LEU A 195 33.45 8.96 6.66
CA LEU A 195 32.44 8.35 7.54
C LEU A 195 31.51 9.38 8.19
N GLU A 196 31.95 10.62 8.34
CA GLU A 196 31.15 11.71 8.89
C GLU A 196 30.28 12.42 7.83
N ARG A 197 30.69 12.45 6.55
CA ARG A 197 30.01 13.22 5.49
C ARG A 197 29.15 12.36 4.57
N LEU A 198 29.69 11.23 4.10
CA LEU A 198 29.03 10.40 3.09
C LEU A 198 27.66 9.88 3.52
N PRO A 199 27.42 9.47 4.79
CA PRO A 199 26.09 9.00 5.17
C PRO A 199 25.01 10.07 5.02
N GLY A 200 25.28 11.31 5.46
CA GLY A 200 24.33 12.42 5.33
C GLY A 200 24.11 12.84 3.88
N GLN A 201 25.17 12.83 3.05
CA GLN A 201 25.07 13.13 1.62
C GLN A 201 24.28 12.04 0.89
N GLY A 202 24.54 10.77 1.23
CA GLY A 202 23.80 9.63 0.71
C GLY A 202 22.31 9.71 1.06
N LEU A 203 21.98 10.08 2.31
CA LEU A 203 20.60 10.29 2.73
C LEU A 203 19.92 11.42 1.94
N MET A 204 20.60 12.57 1.75
CA MET A 204 20.05 13.66 0.95
C MET A 204 19.77 13.24 -0.50
N LEU A 205 20.74 12.58 -1.15
CA LEU A 205 20.58 12.12 -2.54
C LEU A 205 19.50 11.04 -2.67
N ALA A 206 19.51 10.04 -1.78
CA ALA A 206 18.51 8.98 -1.78
C ALA A 206 17.11 9.50 -1.44
N GLY A 207 17.01 10.47 -0.51
CA GLY A 207 15.76 11.13 -0.15
C GLY A 207 15.19 11.96 -1.29
N LEU A 208 16.02 12.73 -2.01
CA LEU A 208 15.58 13.46 -3.21
C LEU A 208 15.07 12.51 -4.29
N LEU A 209 15.79 11.40 -4.54
CA LEU A 209 15.38 10.39 -5.52
C LEU A 209 14.09 9.68 -5.10
N TYR A 210 13.95 9.35 -3.82
CA TYR A 210 12.75 8.75 -3.23
C TYR A 210 11.53 9.67 -3.39
N VAL A 211 11.63 10.92 -2.93
CA VAL A 211 10.54 11.89 -3.04
C VAL A 211 10.20 12.17 -4.50
N PHE A 212 11.19 12.27 -5.39
CA PHE A 212 10.93 12.42 -6.82
C PHE A 212 10.16 11.22 -7.39
N MET A 213 10.63 10.00 -7.16
CA MET A 213 9.99 8.79 -7.70
C MET A 213 8.56 8.63 -7.17
N GLU A 214 8.38 8.69 -5.86
CA GLU A 214 7.07 8.55 -5.21
C GLU A 214 6.11 9.66 -5.64
N SER A 215 6.54 10.92 -5.67
CA SER A 215 5.69 12.02 -6.14
C SER A 215 5.32 11.89 -7.62
N THR A 216 6.22 11.41 -8.49
CA THR A 216 5.87 11.19 -9.91
C THR A 216 4.85 10.08 -10.10
N GLN A 217 4.96 9.00 -9.33
CA GLN A 217 3.99 7.91 -9.37
C GLN A 217 2.64 8.34 -8.79
N LEU A 218 2.66 9.11 -7.70
CA LEU A 218 1.46 9.62 -7.04
C LEU A 218 0.72 10.65 -7.92
N MET A 219 1.47 11.49 -8.65
CA MET A 219 0.96 12.55 -9.52
C MET A 219 0.73 12.12 -10.98
N GLU A 220 0.90 10.84 -11.30
CA GLU A 220 0.68 10.35 -12.66
C GLU A 220 -0.77 10.62 -13.12
N GLY A 221 -0.90 11.28 -14.27
CA GLY A 221 -2.19 11.71 -14.83
C GLY A 221 -2.76 13.01 -14.23
N GLN A 222 -2.10 13.61 -13.24
CA GLN A 222 -2.56 14.84 -12.61
C GLN A 222 -2.09 16.10 -13.36
N ALA A 223 -2.90 17.17 -13.27
CA ALA A 223 -2.54 18.45 -13.84
C ALA A 223 -1.34 19.09 -13.12
N GLY A 224 -0.51 19.84 -13.86
CA GLY A 224 0.63 20.58 -13.31
C GLY A 224 0.28 21.51 -12.13
N SER A 225 -0.95 22.06 -12.10
CA SER A 225 -1.41 22.93 -11.02
C SER A 225 -1.57 22.23 -9.66
N GLU A 226 -1.66 20.91 -9.65
CA GLU A 226 -1.89 20.12 -8.42
C GLU A 226 -0.57 19.79 -7.69
N TRP A 227 0.58 19.93 -8.36
CA TRP A 227 1.89 19.61 -7.79
C TRP A 227 2.26 20.45 -6.57
N ILE A 228 1.92 21.75 -6.56
CA ILE A 228 2.17 22.60 -5.39
C ILE A 228 1.30 22.15 -4.22
N LYS A 229 0.07 21.69 -4.49
CA LYS A 229 -0.85 21.25 -3.45
C LYS A 229 -0.40 19.94 -2.81
N LEU A 230 0.18 19.01 -3.57
CA LEU A 230 0.79 17.80 -3.02
C LEU A 230 1.68 18.15 -1.81
N PHE A 231 2.61 19.09 -1.97
CA PHE A 231 3.56 19.45 -0.92
C PHE A 231 3.03 20.43 0.14
N THR A 232 1.83 21.01 -0.03
CA THR A 232 1.30 22.05 0.87
C THR A 232 -0.03 21.69 1.53
N ARG A 233 -0.74 20.69 1.00
CA ARG A 233 -2.11 20.32 1.40
C ARG A 233 -2.28 18.84 1.71
N THR A 234 -1.29 18.01 1.42
CA THR A 234 -1.33 16.57 1.76
C THR A 234 -0.38 16.25 2.89
N SER A 235 -0.75 15.29 3.73
CA SER A 235 0.10 14.78 4.80
C SER A 235 1.43 14.23 4.26
N VAL A 236 1.37 13.46 3.18
CA VAL A 236 2.51 12.78 2.54
C VAL A 236 3.53 13.76 1.98
N GLY A 237 3.07 14.77 1.22
CA GLY A 237 3.98 15.76 0.66
C GLY A 237 4.66 16.58 1.75
N ILE A 238 3.95 16.87 2.83
CA ILE A 238 4.48 17.58 4.00
C ILE A 238 5.54 16.73 4.74
N THR A 239 5.30 15.42 4.95
CA THR A 239 6.29 14.54 5.58
C THR A 239 7.54 14.40 4.72
N TRP A 240 7.41 14.29 3.39
CA TRP A 240 8.53 14.31 2.45
C TRP A 240 9.35 15.60 2.50
N LEU A 241 8.71 16.78 2.57
CA LEU A 241 9.44 18.03 2.76
C LEU A 241 10.19 18.05 4.11
N SER A 242 9.55 17.59 5.17
CA SER A 242 10.18 17.54 6.50
C SER A 242 11.41 16.62 6.53
N LEU A 243 11.36 15.48 5.82
CA LEU A 243 12.49 14.57 5.61
C LEU A 243 13.65 15.30 4.93
N LEU A 244 13.39 15.99 3.82
CA LEU A 244 14.42 16.71 3.06
C LEU A 244 15.04 17.85 3.88
N VAL A 245 14.23 18.58 4.66
CA VAL A 245 14.71 19.63 5.57
C VAL A 245 15.60 19.03 6.67
N LEU A 246 15.20 17.92 7.29
CA LEU A 246 16.01 17.23 8.29
C LEU A 246 17.31 16.68 7.68
N ALA A 247 17.26 16.09 6.48
CA ALA A 247 18.45 15.63 5.77
C ALA A 247 19.42 16.79 5.48
N ALA A 248 18.91 17.94 5.01
CA ALA A 248 19.70 19.15 4.79
C ALA A 248 20.33 19.67 6.08
N ALA A 249 19.55 19.74 7.16
CA ALA A 249 20.03 20.18 8.46
C ALA A 249 21.19 19.30 8.96
N GLY A 250 21.11 17.98 8.76
CA GLY A 250 22.15 17.02 9.10
C GLY A 250 23.50 17.31 8.43
N LEU A 251 23.50 17.77 7.18
CA LEU A 251 24.71 18.18 6.46
C LEU A 251 25.39 19.42 7.07
N MET A 252 24.61 20.27 7.74
CA MET A 252 25.11 21.48 8.38
C MET A 252 25.65 21.24 9.79
N VAL A 253 25.40 20.07 10.41
CA VAL A 253 25.87 19.76 11.76
C VAL A 253 27.35 19.32 11.72
N PRO A 254 28.28 20.11 12.29
CA PRO A 254 29.69 19.78 12.29
C PRO A 254 29.95 18.47 13.03
N ALA A 255 30.85 17.65 12.51
CA ALA A 255 31.09 16.32 13.07
C ALA A 255 31.66 16.31 14.51
N ARG A 256 32.33 17.39 14.92
CA ARG A 256 32.76 17.60 16.32
C ARG A 256 31.60 17.66 17.33
N LEU A 257 30.36 17.86 16.87
CA LEU A 257 29.16 17.93 17.72
C LEU A 257 28.42 16.59 17.74
N ALA A 258 29.09 15.52 18.16
CA ALA A 258 28.53 14.15 18.15
C ALA A 258 27.18 14.03 18.87
N LYS A 259 27.00 14.71 20.01
CA LYS A 259 25.71 14.76 20.74
C LYS A 259 24.58 15.34 19.89
N THR A 260 24.86 16.43 19.19
CA THR A 260 23.91 17.12 18.32
C THR A 260 23.54 16.27 17.10
N ARG A 261 24.52 15.54 16.53
CA ARG A 261 24.27 14.59 15.44
C ARG A 261 23.45 13.38 15.90
N ALA A 262 23.69 12.88 17.11
CA ALA A 262 22.85 11.83 17.68
C ALA A 262 21.41 12.31 17.90
N LEU A 263 21.21 13.54 18.41
CA LEU A 263 19.86 14.12 18.51
C LEU A 263 19.19 14.28 17.14
N TRP A 264 19.92 14.75 16.13
CA TRP A 264 19.43 14.82 14.74
C TRP A 264 18.99 13.45 14.23
N ALA A 265 19.79 12.39 14.45
CA ALA A 265 19.43 11.04 14.06
C ALA A 265 18.14 10.56 14.75
N LEU A 266 17.97 10.86 16.05
CA LEU A 266 16.75 10.52 16.78
C LEU A 266 15.52 11.26 16.25
N LEU A 267 15.65 12.52 15.84
CA LEU A 267 14.58 13.28 15.20
C LEU A 267 14.22 12.71 13.81
N LEU A 268 15.24 12.32 13.04
CA LEU A 268 15.05 11.72 11.72
C LEU A 268 14.29 10.38 11.81
N LEU A 269 14.64 9.52 12.77
CA LEU A 269 13.91 8.27 13.00
C LEU A 269 12.48 8.49 13.50
N ALA A 270 12.23 9.58 14.25
CA ALA A 270 10.90 9.93 14.72
C ALA A 270 10.02 10.43 13.57
N GLN A 271 10.61 11.19 12.64
CA GLN A 271 9.92 11.60 11.42
C GLN A 271 9.58 10.39 10.55
N GLU A 272 10.47 9.43 10.39
CA GLU A 272 10.18 8.22 9.61
C GLU A 272 9.04 7.40 10.23
N ALA A 273 9.06 7.20 11.55
CA ALA A 273 7.97 6.51 12.25
C ALA A 273 6.61 7.20 12.05
N TRP A 274 6.61 8.54 11.96
CA TRP A 274 5.41 9.33 11.67
C TRP A 274 4.92 9.22 10.23
N SER A 275 5.82 8.93 9.29
CA SER A 275 5.49 8.79 7.86
C SER A 275 5.03 7.38 7.47
N GLY A 276 5.22 6.39 8.34
CA GLY A 276 4.94 4.98 8.06
C GLY A 276 3.50 4.55 8.35
N HIS A 277 3.16 3.34 7.92
CA HIS A 277 1.83 2.72 8.14
C HIS A 277 1.45 2.63 9.63
N ALA A 278 2.43 2.65 10.53
CA ALA A 278 2.21 2.68 11.98
C ALA A 278 1.38 3.89 12.43
N ALA A 279 1.47 5.03 11.74
CA ALA A 279 0.68 6.23 12.03
C ALA A 279 -0.80 6.08 11.65
N ALA A 280 -1.13 5.14 10.75
CA ALA A 280 -2.47 4.89 10.24
C ALA A 280 -3.27 3.86 11.06
N LEU A 281 -2.64 3.18 12.03
CA LEU A 281 -3.24 2.09 12.79
C LEU A 281 -3.49 2.48 14.25
N GLU A 282 -4.68 2.17 14.77
CA GLU A 282 -5.03 2.37 16.18
C GLU A 282 -4.59 1.18 17.05
N PRO A 283 -4.15 1.41 18.31
CA PRO A 283 -3.92 2.68 18.97
C PRO A 283 -2.60 3.36 18.52
N LYS A 284 -2.71 4.57 17.94
CA LYS A 284 -1.61 5.25 17.23
C LYS A 284 -0.35 5.47 18.06
N ALA A 285 -0.49 5.94 19.30
CA ALA A 285 0.66 6.24 20.16
C ALA A 285 1.53 5.00 20.42
N VAL A 286 0.90 3.82 20.54
CA VAL A 286 1.60 2.56 20.77
C VAL A 286 2.30 2.11 19.49
N ASN A 287 1.60 2.17 18.35
CA ASN A 287 2.18 1.82 17.05
C ASN A 287 3.38 2.72 16.70
N LEU A 288 3.26 4.03 16.84
CA LEU A 288 4.35 4.99 16.62
C LEU A 288 5.54 4.72 17.56
N ALA A 289 5.28 4.45 18.85
CA ALA A 289 6.34 4.15 19.81
C ALA A 289 7.07 2.85 19.46
N LEU A 290 6.34 1.79 19.11
CA LEU A 290 6.93 0.51 18.71
C LEU A 290 7.74 0.63 17.43
N ASP A 291 7.23 1.33 16.42
CA ASP A 291 7.94 1.55 15.16
C ASP A 291 9.20 2.39 15.37
N TYR A 292 9.12 3.46 16.17
CA TYR A 292 10.28 4.25 16.56
C TYR A 292 11.37 3.41 17.27
N ILE A 293 10.96 2.55 18.21
CA ILE A 293 11.87 1.63 18.91
C ILE A 293 12.48 0.63 17.92
N HIS A 294 11.68 0.10 16.98
CA HIS A 294 12.14 -0.81 15.94
C HIS A 294 13.18 -0.13 15.03
N LEU A 295 12.89 1.06 14.53
CA LEU A 295 13.78 1.88 13.70
C LEU A 295 15.08 2.25 14.43
N ALA A 296 15.02 2.60 15.71
CA ALA A 296 16.22 2.87 16.52
C ALA A 296 17.09 1.62 16.70
N GLY A 297 16.46 0.46 16.95
CA GLY A 297 17.14 -0.84 16.99
C GLY A 297 17.81 -1.18 15.65
N ALA A 298 17.10 -0.95 14.54
CA ALA A 298 17.59 -1.18 13.18
C ALA A 298 18.77 -0.26 12.84
N ALA A 299 18.68 1.04 13.16
CA ALA A 299 19.75 2.00 12.90
C ALA A 299 21.03 1.66 13.66
N LEU A 300 20.91 1.25 14.94
CA LEU A 300 22.06 0.79 15.73
C LEU A 300 22.72 -0.46 15.14
N TRP A 301 21.92 -1.42 14.69
CA TRP A 301 22.42 -2.68 14.12
C TRP A 301 22.94 -2.52 12.70
N ALA A 302 22.09 -2.14 11.74
CA ALA A 302 22.44 -2.03 10.33
C ALA A 302 23.48 -0.92 10.10
N GLY A 303 23.27 0.28 10.66
CA GLY A 303 24.23 1.37 10.56
C GLY A 303 25.57 1.05 11.24
N GLY A 304 25.54 0.30 12.35
CA GLY A 304 26.74 -0.23 12.99
C GLY A 304 27.48 -1.24 12.11
N LEU A 305 26.78 -2.17 11.46
CA LEU A 305 27.39 -3.13 10.55
C LEU A 305 28.00 -2.45 9.32
N MET A 306 27.31 -1.47 8.73
CA MET A 306 27.82 -0.67 7.62
C MET A 306 29.09 0.11 8.03
N LEU A 307 29.10 0.70 9.22
CA LEU A 307 30.29 1.35 9.78
C LEU A 307 31.43 0.35 10.01
N LEU A 308 31.13 -0.85 10.52
CA LEU A 308 32.10 -1.92 10.71
C LEU A 308 32.71 -2.38 9.39
N LEU A 309 31.90 -2.53 8.33
CA LEU A 309 32.38 -2.89 7.00
C LEU A 309 33.26 -1.79 6.38
N ALA A 310 32.89 -0.52 6.58
CA ALA A 310 33.70 0.61 6.12
C ALA A 310 35.04 0.70 6.86
N LEU A 311 35.04 0.49 8.18
CA LEU A 311 36.26 0.36 8.97
C LEU A 311 37.06 -0.87 8.55
N TRP A 312 36.43 -1.99 8.23
CA TRP A 312 37.13 -3.19 7.77
C TRP A 312 37.89 -2.95 6.46
N ALA A 313 37.36 -2.09 5.59
CA ALA A 313 38.01 -1.68 4.35
C ALA A 313 39.13 -0.64 4.57
N GLY A 314 38.97 0.30 5.52
CA GLY A 314 39.89 1.42 5.72
C GLY A 314 40.92 1.27 6.86
N ASP A 315 40.54 0.65 7.97
CA ASP A 315 41.37 0.43 9.17
C ASP A 315 40.94 -0.85 9.90
N ARG A 316 41.57 -1.98 9.55
CA ARG A 316 41.26 -3.29 10.16
C ARG A 316 41.51 -3.36 11.66
N LYS A 317 42.42 -2.54 12.20
CA LYS A 317 42.72 -2.54 13.64
C LYS A 317 41.59 -1.87 14.41
N GLU A 318 41.10 -0.72 13.93
CA GLU A 318 39.90 -0.10 14.50
C GLU A 318 38.66 -0.96 14.27
N ALA A 319 38.52 -1.61 13.12
CA ALA A 319 37.39 -2.52 12.86
C ALA A 319 37.29 -3.64 13.91
N GLY A 320 38.41 -4.24 14.32
CA GLY A 320 38.44 -5.24 15.39
C GLY A 320 38.00 -4.68 16.75
N ARG A 321 38.47 -3.48 17.12
CA ARG A 321 38.09 -2.79 18.36
C ARG A 321 36.62 -2.41 18.37
N PHE A 322 36.15 -1.83 17.27
CA PHE A 322 34.75 -1.47 17.09
C PHE A 322 33.84 -2.70 17.12
N ALA A 323 34.23 -3.81 16.47
CA ALA A 323 33.45 -5.05 16.46
C ALA A 323 33.16 -5.58 17.87
N ALA A 324 34.07 -5.40 18.83
CA ALA A 324 33.87 -5.82 20.22
C ALA A 324 32.76 -5.02 20.92
N SER A 325 32.68 -3.71 20.66
CA SER A 325 31.60 -2.83 21.15
C SER A 325 30.29 -3.09 20.40
N PHE A 326 30.37 -3.17 19.06
CA PHE A 326 29.25 -3.42 18.16
C PHE A 326 28.54 -4.72 18.50
N THR A 327 29.26 -5.81 18.78
CA THR A 327 28.65 -7.13 19.04
C THR A 327 27.63 -7.09 20.18
N ARG A 328 27.90 -6.32 21.26
CA ARG A 328 26.95 -6.21 22.39
C ARG A 328 25.69 -5.46 21.97
N ALA A 329 25.86 -4.32 21.30
CA ALA A 329 24.75 -3.53 20.79
C ALA A 329 23.93 -4.30 19.75
N ALA A 330 24.57 -5.07 18.86
CA ALA A 330 23.91 -5.90 17.86
C ALA A 330 22.95 -6.92 18.49
N TRP A 331 23.36 -7.63 19.55
CA TRP A 331 22.46 -8.58 20.23
C TRP A 331 21.29 -7.90 20.94
N ILE A 332 21.51 -6.72 21.52
CA ILE A 332 20.42 -5.92 22.12
C ILE A 332 19.48 -5.45 21.03
N SER A 333 19.99 -4.92 19.91
CA SER A 333 19.21 -4.51 18.76
C SER A 333 18.38 -5.66 18.19
N ILE A 334 18.96 -6.86 18.01
CA ILE A 334 18.20 -8.03 17.54
C ILE A 334 17.04 -8.36 18.50
N ALA A 335 17.28 -8.37 19.82
CA ALA A 335 16.21 -8.59 20.80
C ALA A 335 15.12 -7.51 20.72
N VAL A 336 15.50 -6.23 20.63
CA VAL A 336 14.57 -5.10 20.48
C VAL A 336 13.76 -5.24 19.20
N LEU A 337 14.41 -5.53 18.06
CA LEU A 337 13.78 -5.72 16.76
C LEU A 337 12.79 -6.89 16.77
N THR A 338 13.15 -8.01 17.39
CA THR A 338 12.26 -9.17 17.51
C THR A 338 11.05 -8.85 18.37
N LEU A 339 11.25 -8.26 19.56
CA LEU A 339 10.14 -7.95 20.48
C LEU A 339 9.19 -6.89 19.91
N SER A 340 9.73 -5.80 19.37
CA SER A 340 8.93 -4.76 18.71
C SER A 340 8.23 -5.29 17.45
N GLY A 341 8.90 -6.12 16.65
CA GLY A 341 8.32 -6.76 15.48
C GLY A 341 7.13 -7.65 15.83
N ILE A 342 7.28 -8.53 16.82
CA ILE A 342 6.18 -9.38 17.31
C ILE A 342 5.02 -8.52 17.83
N ALA A 343 5.30 -7.50 18.63
CA ALA A 343 4.26 -6.62 19.17
C ALA A 343 3.48 -5.90 18.06
N MET A 344 4.17 -5.34 17.06
CA MET A 344 3.52 -4.71 15.90
C MET A 344 2.69 -5.72 15.10
N THR A 345 3.22 -6.92 14.82
CA THR A 345 2.46 -7.95 14.09
C THR A 345 1.17 -8.34 14.80
N LEU A 346 1.20 -8.50 16.12
CA LEU A 346 0.02 -8.83 16.93
C LEU A 346 -0.98 -7.68 17.03
N LEU A 347 -0.52 -6.44 16.91
CA LEU A 347 -1.39 -5.26 16.89
C LEU A 347 -2.03 -5.02 15.53
N TRP A 348 -1.30 -5.31 14.44
CA TRP A 348 -1.73 -4.99 13.08
C TRP A 348 -2.62 -6.08 12.46
N LEU A 349 -2.39 -7.34 12.83
CA LEU A 349 -3.19 -8.45 12.31
C LEU A 349 -4.35 -8.79 13.25
N THR A 350 -5.56 -8.79 12.69
CA THR A 350 -6.76 -9.30 13.35
C THR A 350 -6.79 -10.84 13.38
N ASP A 351 -6.17 -11.48 12.38
CA ASP A 351 -6.04 -12.93 12.27
C ASP A 351 -4.60 -13.32 11.84
N LEU A 352 -3.98 -14.28 12.54
CA LEU A 352 -2.62 -14.73 12.27
C LEU A 352 -2.49 -15.56 10.98
N SER A 353 -3.59 -16.12 10.48
CA SER A 353 -3.60 -16.82 9.19
C SER A 353 -3.20 -15.90 8.04
N TYR A 354 -3.37 -14.58 8.18
CA TYR A 354 -2.97 -13.58 7.19
C TYR A 354 -1.46 -13.60 6.93
N LEU A 355 -0.65 -14.10 7.88
CA LEU A 355 0.78 -14.32 7.65
C LEU A 355 1.09 -15.26 6.48
N PHE A 356 0.17 -16.18 6.17
CA PHE A 356 0.36 -17.20 5.14
C PHE A 356 -0.44 -16.93 3.87
N ILE A 357 -1.33 -15.94 3.89
CA ILE A 357 -2.24 -15.65 2.79
C ILE A 357 -1.87 -14.33 2.11
N THR A 358 -1.48 -13.31 2.88
CA THR A 358 -1.19 -11.99 2.31
C THR A 358 0.26 -11.87 1.84
N PRO A 359 0.53 -11.08 0.78
CA PRO A 359 1.90 -10.78 0.37
C PRO A 359 2.74 -10.16 1.49
N TRP A 360 2.13 -9.31 2.32
CA TRP A 360 2.78 -8.72 3.50
C TRP A 360 3.21 -9.79 4.51
N GLY A 361 2.32 -10.73 4.82
CA GLY A 361 2.58 -11.85 5.71
C GLY A 361 3.75 -12.71 5.24
N ILE A 362 3.74 -13.08 3.97
CA ILE A 362 4.81 -13.88 3.35
C ILE A 362 6.15 -13.14 3.41
N MET A 363 6.18 -11.84 3.10
CA MET A 363 7.40 -11.03 3.20
C MET A 363 7.91 -10.91 4.64
N LEU A 364 7.02 -10.83 5.64
CA LEU A 364 7.39 -10.86 7.05
C LEU A 364 8.05 -12.20 7.44
N LEU A 365 7.53 -13.33 6.95
CA LEU A 365 8.12 -14.65 7.19
C LEU A 365 9.51 -14.76 6.56
N VAL A 366 9.68 -14.27 5.32
CA VAL A 366 10.99 -14.19 4.66
C VAL A 366 11.97 -13.32 5.48
N LYS A 367 11.55 -12.12 5.90
CA LYS A 367 12.36 -11.24 6.75
C LYS A 367 12.75 -11.93 8.06
N THR A 368 11.81 -12.62 8.70
CA THR A 368 12.05 -13.38 9.94
C THR A 368 13.10 -14.46 9.73
N GLY A 369 13.01 -15.23 8.65
CA GLY A 369 14.02 -16.22 8.28
C GLY A 369 15.42 -15.61 8.10
N LEU A 370 15.52 -14.48 7.40
CA LEU A 370 16.78 -13.75 7.22
C LEU A 370 17.35 -13.24 8.55
N VAL A 371 16.51 -12.74 9.46
CA VAL A 371 16.95 -12.29 10.80
C VAL A 371 17.49 -13.46 11.63
N VAL A 372 16.89 -14.65 11.53
CA VAL A 372 17.43 -15.87 12.15
C VAL A 372 18.82 -16.20 11.58
N LEU A 373 19.00 -16.12 10.26
CA LEU A 373 20.31 -16.33 9.63
C LEU A 373 21.36 -15.29 10.07
N VAL A 374 20.97 -14.03 10.25
CA VAL A 374 21.83 -12.99 10.84
C VAL A 374 22.23 -13.35 12.26
N ALA A 375 21.28 -13.74 13.12
CA ALA A 375 21.57 -14.10 14.51
C ALA A 375 22.53 -15.30 14.60
N VAL A 376 22.35 -16.30 13.74
CA VAL A 376 23.24 -17.47 13.62
C VAL A 376 24.64 -17.03 13.15
N THR A 377 24.73 -16.23 12.09
CA THR A 377 26.00 -15.71 11.56
C THR A 377 26.74 -14.88 12.61
N GLY A 378 26.03 -13.97 13.29
CA GLY A 378 26.54 -13.16 14.39
C GLY A 378 27.02 -13.99 15.58
N ALA A 379 26.35 -15.09 15.92
CA ALA A 379 26.80 -16.01 16.96
C ALA A 379 28.13 -16.69 16.60
N PHE A 380 28.30 -17.12 15.36
CA PHE A 380 29.56 -17.67 14.87
C PHE A 380 30.68 -16.62 14.83
N ILE A 381 30.39 -15.39 14.38
CA ILE A 381 31.36 -14.28 14.40
C ILE A 381 31.81 -14.02 15.84
N ARG A 382 30.88 -13.93 16.79
CA ARG A 382 31.18 -13.74 18.21
C ARG A 382 32.03 -14.86 18.79
N ARG A 383 31.70 -16.13 18.47
CA ARG A 383 32.48 -17.30 18.92
C ARG A 383 33.90 -17.26 18.36
N ARG A 384 34.08 -16.89 17.10
CA ARG A 384 35.39 -16.74 16.47
C ARG A 384 36.18 -15.59 17.10
N MET A 385 35.57 -14.42 17.29
CA MET A 385 36.21 -13.28 17.93
C MET A 385 36.73 -13.61 19.34
N LYS A 386 35.98 -14.40 20.12
CA LYS A 386 36.46 -14.89 21.43
C LYS A 386 37.70 -15.79 21.34
N ARG A 387 37.91 -16.48 20.22
CA ARG A 387 39.06 -17.38 20.00
C ARG A 387 40.26 -16.68 19.36
N SER A 388 40.03 -15.86 18.32
CA SER A 388 41.08 -15.28 17.48
C SER A 388 41.28 -13.77 17.64
N GLY A 389 40.47 -13.10 18.47
CA GLY A 389 40.50 -11.63 18.66
C GLY A 389 39.97 -10.82 17.47
N PHE A 390 39.83 -11.42 16.28
CA PHE A 390 39.38 -10.77 15.06
C PHE A 390 38.22 -11.51 14.37
N PRO A 391 37.27 -10.77 13.76
CA PRO A 391 36.23 -11.36 12.91
C PRO A 391 36.81 -11.87 11.57
N SER A 392 36.11 -12.81 10.94
CA SER A 392 36.46 -13.27 9.58
C SER A 392 35.86 -12.33 8.53
N GLY A 393 36.66 -11.88 7.56
CA GLY A 393 36.18 -11.04 6.48
C GLY A 393 35.08 -11.70 5.64
N ALA A 394 35.14 -13.02 5.43
CA ALA A 394 34.10 -13.75 4.71
C ALA A 394 32.77 -13.77 5.48
N MET A 395 32.83 -13.91 6.80
CA MET A 395 31.63 -13.92 7.65
C MET A 395 31.02 -12.51 7.78
N LEU A 396 31.86 -11.46 7.86
CA LEU A 396 31.38 -10.08 7.82
C LEU A 396 30.70 -9.75 6.48
N LYS A 397 31.25 -10.24 5.35
CA LYS A 397 30.59 -10.12 4.04
C LYS A 397 29.25 -10.85 4.00
N ALA A 398 29.18 -12.07 4.53
CA ALA A 398 27.94 -12.83 4.62
C ALA A 398 26.88 -12.07 5.47
N ASP A 399 27.27 -11.56 6.64
CA ASP A 399 26.40 -10.77 7.50
C ASP A 399 25.92 -9.48 6.80
N GLY A 400 26.82 -8.80 6.08
CA GLY A 400 26.48 -7.64 5.25
C GLY A 400 25.53 -7.95 4.10
N ILE A 401 25.67 -9.11 3.45
CA ILE A 401 24.75 -9.57 2.40
C ILE A 401 23.37 -9.85 3.00
N LEU A 402 23.29 -10.54 4.14
CA LEU A 402 22.03 -10.80 4.82
C LEU A 402 21.32 -9.51 5.24
N MET A 403 22.06 -8.54 5.78
CA MET A 403 21.54 -7.21 6.09
C MET A 403 20.99 -6.51 4.83
N SER A 404 21.73 -6.53 3.72
CA SER A 404 21.26 -5.95 2.46
C SER A 404 19.99 -6.64 1.94
N LEU A 405 19.89 -7.97 2.02
CA LEU A 405 18.68 -8.71 1.65
C LEU A 405 17.49 -8.33 2.53
N ILE A 406 17.69 -8.15 3.84
CA ILE A 406 16.66 -7.65 4.75
C ILE A 406 16.19 -6.25 4.32
N LEU A 407 17.10 -5.35 3.97
CA LEU A 407 16.75 -4.00 3.50
C LEU A 407 16.02 -4.01 2.16
N VAL A 408 16.34 -4.94 1.25
CA VAL A 408 15.59 -5.14 0.00
C VAL A 408 14.16 -5.59 0.30
N VAL A 409 14.00 -6.58 1.19
CA VAL A 409 12.68 -7.01 1.65
C VAL A 409 11.93 -5.84 2.28
N VAL A 410 12.57 -5.04 3.15
CA VAL A 410 11.97 -3.85 3.75
C VAL A 410 11.48 -2.85 2.69
N GLY A 411 12.26 -2.60 1.63
CA GLY A 411 11.87 -1.68 0.56
C GLY A 411 10.56 -2.07 -0.14
N ALA A 412 10.33 -3.36 -0.37
CA ALA A 412 9.05 -3.86 -0.90
C ALA A 412 7.96 -3.95 0.19
N PHE A 413 8.33 -4.43 1.37
CA PHE A 413 7.48 -4.69 2.53
C PHE A 413 6.71 -3.45 3.00
N THR A 414 7.31 -2.26 2.93
CA THR A 414 6.68 -1.00 3.35
C THR A 414 5.72 -0.39 2.30
N TYR A 415 5.44 -1.11 1.20
CA TYR A 415 4.40 -0.75 0.22
C TYR A 415 3.18 -1.67 0.30
N LEU A 416 3.25 -2.73 1.12
CA LEU A 416 2.22 -3.76 1.21
C LEU A 416 1.36 -3.52 2.45
N SER A 417 0.04 -3.65 2.31
CA SER A 417 -0.87 -3.65 3.44
C SER A 417 -0.79 -4.96 4.24
N PRO A 418 -0.72 -4.91 5.59
CA PRO A 418 -0.80 -6.11 6.43
C PRO A 418 -2.17 -6.78 6.35
N LEU A 419 -3.23 -6.00 6.13
CA LEU A 419 -4.59 -6.49 6.02
C LEU A 419 -4.92 -6.79 4.56
N PRO A 420 -5.52 -7.96 4.27
CA PRO A 420 -6.03 -8.25 2.93
C PRO A 420 -7.15 -7.26 2.55
N ALA A 421 -7.19 -6.85 1.29
CA ALA A 421 -8.32 -6.10 0.75
C ALA A 421 -9.43 -7.07 0.33
N ASN A 422 -10.67 -6.77 0.71
CA ASN A 422 -11.83 -7.46 0.16
C ASN A 422 -12.17 -6.86 -1.20
N GLU A 423 -12.07 -7.67 -2.24
CA GLU A 423 -12.59 -7.32 -3.57
C GLU A 423 -14.06 -7.73 -3.67
N PRO A 424 -14.93 -6.89 -4.23
CA PRO A 424 -16.30 -7.28 -4.51
C PRO A 424 -16.32 -8.55 -5.37
N VAL A 425 -17.19 -9.50 -5.02
CA VAL A 425 -17.42 -10.66 -5.87
C VAL A 425 -18.13 -10.17 -7.10
N ALA A 426 -17.58 -10.42 -8.28
CA ALA A 426 -18.22 -10.21 -9.57
C ALA A 426 -17.97 -11.44 -10.43
N TRP A 427 -19.01 -12.24 -10.62
CA TRP A 427 -18.92 -13.50 -11.34
C TRP A 427 -20.04 -13.58 -12.38
N HIS A 428 -19.73 -14.14 -13.55
CA HIS A 428 -20.70 -14.38 -14.61
C HIS A 428 -20.36 -15.68 -15.34
N GLN A 429 -21.39 -16.49 -15.59
CA GLN A 429 -21.27 -17.73 -16.35
C GLN A 429 -22.35 -17.80 -17.43
N MET A 430 -21.92 -18.08 -18.65
CA MET A 430 -22.81 -18.28 -19.79
C MET A 430 -23.10 -19.77 -19.98
N GLY A 431 -24.38 -20.16 -19.86
CA GLY A 431 -24.88 -21.45 -20.29
C GLY A 431 -25.82 -21.36 -21.49
N SER A 432 -26.14 -22.50 -22.11
CA SER A 432 -27.07 -22.60 -23.24
C SER A 432 -28.54 -22.47 -22.84
N ALA A 433 -28.89 -22.81 -21.60
CA ALA A 433 -30.23 -22.67 -21.05
C ALA A 433 -30.43 -21.32 -20.35
N LEU A 434 -29.42 -20.88 -19.61
CA LEU A 434 -29.43 -19.61 -18.90
C LEU A 434 -28.02 -19.08 -18.67
N HIS A 435 -27.92 -17.78 -18.40
CA HIS A 435 -26.70 -17.16 -17.89
C HIS A 435 -26.94 -16.68 -16.47
N VAL A 436 -25.92 -16.77 -15.61
CA VAL A 436 -26.00 -16.30 -14.22
C VAL A 436 -24.93 -15.26 -13.98
N SER A 437 -25.26 -14.23 -13.22
CA SER A 437 -24.27 -13.35 -12.60
C SER A 437 -24.57 -13.16 -11.13
N ILE A 438 -23.49 -13.10 -10.34
CA ILE A 438 -23.52 -12.81 -8.92
C ILE A 438 -22.63 -11.61 -8.67
N ARG A 439 -23.14 -10.64 -7.92
CA ARG A 439 -22.36 -9.54 -7.38
C ARG A 439 -22.57 -9.44 -5.87
N ILE A 440 -21.48 -9.45 -5.11
CA ILE A 440 -21.51 -9.28 -3.65
C ILE A 440 -20.55 -8.15 -3.32
N ALA A 441 -21.06 -7.05 -2.75
CA ALA A 441 -20.25 -5.89 -2.41
C ALA A 441 -20.56 -5.39 -0.99
N PRO A 442 -19.54 -5.02 -0.18
CA PRO A 442 -18.11 -4.98 -0.51
C PRO A 442 -17.37 -6.31 -0.29
N ASN A 443 -18.08 -7.42 -0.09
CA ASN A 443 -17.52 -8.75 0.23
C ASN A 443 -16.78 -8.77 1.58
N VAL A 444 -17.43 -8.22 2.62
CA VAL A 444 -16.89 -8.16 3.99
C VAL A 444 -17.76 -8.97 4.95
N PRO A 445 -17.26 -9.35 6.14
CA PRO A 445 -18.13 -9.80 7.21
C PRO A 445 -19.17 -8.72 7.60
N GLY A 446 -20.44 -9.10 7.73
CA GLY A 446 -21.54 -8.17 8.02
C GLY A 446 -22.27 -7.72 6.75
N ASP A 447 -22.64 -6.45 6.71
CA ASP A 447 -23.57 -5.93 5.69
C ASP A 447 -22.96 -5.90 4.30
N ASN A 448 -23.65 -6.56 3.37
CA ASN A 448 -23.33 -6.55 1.95
C ASN A 448 -24.60 -6.34 1.13
N GLU A 449 -24.42 -5.82 -0.09
CA GLU A 449 -25.41 -5.90 -1.14
C GLU A 449 -25.15 -7.14 -2.00
N PHE A 450 -26.17 -7.99 -2.11
CA PHE A 450 -26.17 -9.18 -2.94
C PHE A 450 -27.06 -8.93 -4.14
N THR A 451 -26.49 -9.01 -5.33
CA THR A 451 -27.22 -8.90 -6.60
C THR A 451 -27.05 -10.20 -7.37
N THR A 452 -28.17 -10.83 -7.74
CA THR A 452 -28.19 -12.03 -8.60
C THR A 452 -28.95 -11.71 -9.87
N ARG A 453 -28.35 -11.98 -11.01
CA ARG A 453 -28.97 -11.80 -12.33
C ARG A 453 -29.01 -13.12 -13.05
N VAL A 454 -30.15 -13.41 -13.65
CA VAL A 454 -30.38 -14.62 -14.42
C VAL A 454 -30.95 -14.21 -15.77
N TRP A 455 -30.30 -14.63 -16.85
CA TRP A 455 -30.82 -14.49 -18.19
C TRP A 455 -31.37 -15.83 -18.63
N MET A 456 -32.68 -15.95 -18.75
CA MET A 456 -33.34 -17.18 -19.17
C MET A 456 -33.49 -17.18 -20.68
N PHE A 457 -33.17 -18.30 -21.34
CA PHE A 457 -33.45 -18.43 -22.76
C PHE A 457 -34.95 -18.25 -23.01
N ASN A 458 -35.33 -17.44 -24.00
CA ASN A 458 -36.72 -16.98 -24.17
C ASN A 458 -37.75 -18.12 -24.27
N LYS A 459 -37.34 -19.31 -24.74
CA LYS A 459 -38.22 -20.49 -24.81
C LYS A 459 -38.56 -21.10 -23.44
N LEU A 460 -37.75 -20.86 -22.41
CA LEU A 460 -37.95 -21.37 -21.06
C LEU A 460 -38.88 -20.45 -20.22
N GLY A 461 -39.15 -19.24 -20.69
CA GLY A 461 -39.99 -18.28 -19.96
C GLY A 461 -39.36 -17.74 -18.68
N ALA A 462 -40.19 -17.17 -17.80
CA ALA A 462 -39.75 -16.65 -16.51
C ALA A 462 -39.43 -17.78 -15.51
N PRO A 463 -38.40 -17.63 -14.66
CA PRO A 463 -38.07 -18.64 -13.66
C PRO A 463 -39.16 -18.71 -12.59
N LYS A 464 -39.52 -19.93 -12.15
CA LYS A 464 -40.46 -20.15 -11.04
C LYS A 464 -39.87 -19.68 -9.71
N SER A 465 -38.56 -19.87 -9.51
CA SER A 465 -37.84 -19.36 -8.35
C SER A 465 -36.36 -19.19 -8.65
N VAL A 466 -35.75 -18.19 -8.02
CA VAL A 466 -34.30 -17.99 -7.99
C VAL A 466 -33.86 -17.92 -6.53
N LYS A 467 -32.90 -18.75 -6.14
CA LYS A 467 -32.36 -18.79 -4.79
C LYS A 467 -30.85 -18.58 -4.82
N LEU A 468 -30.36 -17.74 -3.93
CA LEU A 468 -28.93 -17.59 -3.65
C LEU A 468 -28.63 -18.23 -2.30
N ARG A 469 -27.64 -19.12 -2.26
CA ARG A 469 -27.15 -19.77 -1.05
C ARG A 469 -25.67 -19.50 -0.88
N LEU A 470 -25.26 -19.22 0.35
CA LEU A 470 -23.85 -19.06 0.73
C LEU A 470 -23.44 -20.24 1.59
N ILE A 471 -22.40 -20.96 1.18
CA ILE A 471 -21.91 -22.17 1.84
C ILE A 471 -20.51 -21.86 2.36
N SER A 472 -20.26 -22.02 3.66
CA SER A 472 -18.91 -21.85 4.20
C SER A 472 -18.07 -23.09 3.90
N GLU A 473 -16.92 -22.90 3.25
CA GLU A 473 -15.94 -23.98 3.03
C GLU A 473 -15.12 -24.25 4.30
N ASP A 474 -14.90 -23.21 5.12
CA ASP A 474 -14.13 -23.32 6.36
C ASP A 474 -14.96 -23.89 7.53
N LYS A 475 -16.29 -23.80 7.47
CA LYS A 475 -17.23 -24.34 8.47
C LYS A 475 -18.34 -25.17 7.80
N PRO A 476 -18.02 -26.38 7.31
CA PRO A 476 -18.97 -27.21 6.55
C PRO A 476 -20.21 -27.61 7.36
N ASP A 477 -20.12 -27.68 8.68
CA ASP A 477 -21.22 -28.07 9.58
C ASP A 477 -22.30 -26.98 9.75
N MET A 478 -22.03 -25.74 9.30
CA MET A 478 -22.97 -24.61 9.48
C MET A 478 -24.22 -24.72 8.60
N GLY A 479 -24.17 -25.55 7.56
CA GLY A 479 -25.20 -25.59 6.51
C GLY A 479 -25.20 -24.32 5.63
N PRO A 480 -25.95 -24.33 4.51
CA PRO A 480 -26.06 -23.18 3.62
C PRO A 480 -26.91 -22.05 4.25
N ILE A 481 -26.45 -20.81 4.11
CA ILE A 481 -27.24 -19.60 4.40
C ILE A 481 -28.04 -19.23 3.17
N GLU A 482 -29.37 -19.25 3.25
CA GLU A 482 -30.26 -18.80 2.16
C GLU A 482 -30.41 -17.27 2.21
N VAL A 483 -30.01 -16.61 1.13
CA VAL A 483 -30.07 -15.14 1.00
C VAL A 483 -31.42 -14.77 0.38
N PRO A 484 -32.28 -14.00 1.09
CA PRO A 484 -33.63 -13.67 0.64
C PRO A 484 -33.59 -12.56 -0.42
N VAL A 485 -33.17 -12.91 -1.63
CA VAL A 485 -33.09 -11.97 -2.75
C VAL A 485 -34.49 -11.60 -3.26
N GLU A 486 -34.73 -10.31 -3.49
CA GLU A 486 -36.03 -9.80 -3.96
C GLU A 486 -35.92 -9.27 -5.39
N PRO A 487 -36.94 -9.47 -6.26
CA PRO A 487 -36.92 -8.92 -7.62
C PRO A 487 -36.78 -7.39 -7.60
N PHE A 488 -35.94 -6.86 -8.49
CA PHE A 488 -35.84 -5.40 -8.67
C PHE A 488 -35.71 -5.04 -10.16
N LYS A 489 -36.03 -3.78 -10.48
CA LYS A 489 -35.80 -3.24 -11.82
C LYS A 489 -34.31 -2.96 -11.99
N ASP A 490 -33.66 -3.69 -12.88
CA ASP A 490 -32.23 -3.59 -13.12
C ASP A 490 -31.92 -2.78 -14.39
N ASP A 491 -31.52 -1.53 -14.18
CA ASP A 491 -31.17 -0.58 -15.24
C ASP A 491 -29.72 -0.77 -15.76
N GLU A 492 -29.01 -1.80 -15.28
CA GLU A 492 -27.68 -2.16 -15.79
C GLU A 492 -27.75 -2.70 -17.23
N ILE A 493 -26.85 -2.24 -18.09
CA ILE A 493 -26.86 -2.56 -19.52
C ILE A 493 -26.18 -3.90 -19.75
N SER A 494 -26.99 -4.95 -19.67
CA SER A 494 -26.55 -6.34 -19.83
C SER A 494 -27.69 -7.16 -20.45
N SER A 495 -27.68 -7.24 -21.78
CA SER A 495 -28.68 -7.99 -22.57
C SER A 495 -27.98 -8.98 -23.48
N PHE A 496 -28.52 -10.19 -23.57
CA PHE A 496 -28.05 -11.24 -24.46
C PHE A 496 -29.17 -11.58 -25.44
N ASP A 497 -28.85 -11.67 -26.73
CA ASP A 497 -29.85 -11.95 -27.74
C ASP A 497 -30.46 -13.33 -27.53
N GLY A 498 -31.79 -13.41 -27.61
CA GLY A 498 -32.54 -14.64 -27.29
C GLY A 498 -32.74 -14.94 -25.80
N TYR A 499 -32.33 -14.05 -24.88
CA TYR A 499 -32.53 -14.22 -23.44
C TYR A 499 -33.29 -13.06 -22.78
N THR A 500 -34.06 -13.37 -21.73
CA THR A 500 -34.77 -12.40 -20.90
C THR A 500 -34.09 -12.29 -19.53
N LYS A 501 -33.74 -11.06 -19.12
CA LYS A 501 -33.07 -10.77 -17.84
C LYS A 501 -34.07 -10.72 -16.68
N PHE A 502 -33.77 -11.43 -15.60
CA PHE A 502 -34.43 -11.36 -14.31
C PHE A 502 -33.38 -11.02 -13.25
N ALA A 503 -33.63 -10.00 -12.44
CA ALA A 503 -32.65 -9.46 -11.51
C ALA A 503 -33.24 -9.40 -10.10
N TYR A 504 -32.42 -9.79 -9.12
CA TYR A 504 -32.77 -9.88 -7.73
C TYR A 504 -31.70 -9.20 -6.88
N LYS A 505 -32.11 -8.52 -5.81
CA LYS A 505 -31.21 -7.79 -4.92
C LYS A 505 -31.69 -7.86 -3.48
N VAL A 506 -30.74 -7.87 -2.55
CA VAL A 506 -31.00 -7.65 -1.13
C VAL A 506 -29.78 -7.04 -0.46
N LYS A 507 -29.99 -6.24 0.59
CA LYS A 507 -28.93 -5.78 1.49
C LYS A 507 -29.09 -6.48 2.84
N GLY A 508 -27.99 -6.95 3.42
CA GLY A 508 -28.01 -7.46 4.79
C GLY A 508 -26.75 -8.24 5.18
N PRO A 509 -26.70 -8.74 6.43
CA PRO A 509 -25.50 -9.33 7.00
C PRO A 509 -25.39 -10.85 6.75
N TYR A 510 -25.51 -11.29 5.50
CA TYR A 510 -25.55 -12.73 5.16
C TYR A 510 -24.16 -13.40 5.06
N LEU A 511 -23.09 -12.63 5.18
CA LEU A 511 -21.72 -13.11 5.38
C LEU A 511 -21.29 -12.86 6.83
N PRO A 512 -21.58 -13.75 7.78
CA PRO A 512 -21.42 -13.46 9.22
C PRO A 512 -19.96 -13.42 9.70
N PHE A 513 -19.01 -13.97 8.94
CA PHE A 513 -17.59 -14.00 9.30
C PHE A 513 -16.70 -14.10 8.05
N ALA A 514 -15.41 -13.85 8.25
CA ALA A 514 -14.36 -13.99 7.25
C ALA A 514 -14.06 -15.46 6.97
N GLY A 515 -13.82 -15.82 5.71
CA GLY A 515 -13.51 -17.18 5.31
C GLY A 515 -13.68 -17.42 3.81
N LYS A 516 -13.52 -18.69 3.43
CA LYS A 516 -13.88 -19.18 2.09
C LYS A 516 -15.35 -19.53 2.03
N TRP A 517 -16.00 -19.07 0.97
CA TRP A 517 -17.41 -19.24 0.72
C TRP A 517 -17.66 -19.70 -0.70
N THR A 518 -18.68 -20.52 -0.89
CA THR A 518 -19.26 -20.83 -2.20
C THR A 518 -20.62 -20.13 -2.30
N ALA A 519 -20.80 -19.30 -3.33
CA ALA A 519 -22.12 -18.82 -3.72
C ALA A 519 -22.74 -19.84 -4.69
N GLU A 520 -23.93 -20.34 -4.35
CA GLU A 520 -24.72 -21.27 -5.15
C GLU A 520 -26.02 -20.58 -5.57
N VAL A 521 -26.22 -20.42 -6.88
CA VAL A 521 -27.47 -19.92 -7.46
C VAL A 521 -28.27 -21.10 -8.00
N ARG A 522 -29.50 -21.24 -7.51
CA ARG A 522 -30.45 -22.25 -7.97
C ARG A 522 -31.59 -21.57 -8.69
N VAL A 523 -31.82 -21.96 -9.94
CA VAL A 523 -32.91 -21.45 -10.77
C VAL A 523 -33.83 -22.62 -11.10
N LEU A 524 -35.10 -22.50 -10.70
CA LEU A 524 -36.14 -23.43 -11.11
C LEU A 524 -36.84 -22.83 -12.33
N ASP A 525 -36.79 -23.51 -13.46
CA ASP A 525 -37.41 -23.03 -14.69
C ASP A 525 -38.90 -23.41 -14.79
N SER A 526 -39.54 -23.05 -15.90
CA SER A 526 -40.97 -23.32 -16.10
C SER A 526 -41.30 -24.81 -16.25
N ASN A 527 -40.34 -25.64 -16.65
CA ASN A 527 -40.48 -27.08 -16.86
C ASN A 527 -40.21 -27.89 -15.58
N ASP A 528 -39.96 -27.22 -14.45
CA ASP A 528 -39.52 -27.84 -13.18
C ASP A 528 -38.09 -28.42 -13.23
N ASP A 529 -37.27 -28.00 -14.20
CA ASP A 529 -35.85 -28.33 -14.21
C ASP A 529 -35.08 -27.36 -13.29
N GLU A 530 -34.25 -27.91 -12.39
CA GLU A 530 -33.38 -27.15 -11.50
C GLU A 530 -32.00 -26.97 -12.14
N HIS A 531 -31.61 -25.71 -12.33
CA HIS A 531 -30.28 -25.34 -12.79
C HIS A 531 -29.49 -24.78 -11.61
N VAL A 532 -28.29 -25.33 -11.38
CA VAL A 532 -27.45 -24.96 -10.24
C VAL A 532 -26.09 -24.51 -10.73
N GLU A 533 -25.72 -23.29 -10.34
CA GLU A 533 -24.44 -22.69 -10.68
C GLU A 533 -23.69 -22.28 -9.41
N ARG A 534 -22.37 -22.47 -9.40
CA ARG A 534 -21.54 -22.26 -8.20
C ARG A 534 -20.28 -21.48 -8.50
N THR A 535 -19.89 -20.62 -7.58
CA THR A 535 -18.59 -19.94 -7.60
C THR A 535 -18.03 -19.80 -6.19
N SER A 536 -16.72 -20.01 -6.05
CA SER A 536 -16.02 -19.85 -4.77
C SER A 536 -15.37 -18.48 -4.70
N PHE A 537 -15.42 -17.87 -3.52
CA PHE A 537 -14.79 -16.60 -3.21
C PHE A 537 -14.31 -16.59 -1.76
N ARG A 538 -13.52 -15.60 -1.39
CA ARG A 538 -13.04 -15.40 -0.02
C ARG A 538 -13.33 -13.98 0.43
N ASN A 539 -13.75 -13.84 1.68
CA ASN A 539 -13.79 -12.57 2.39
C ASN A 539 -12.85 -12.61 3.60
N TYR A 540 -12.43 -11.44 4.05
CA TYR A 540 -11.43 -11.21 5.10
C TYR A 540 -11.92 -10.27 6.19
#